data_AF-A0A938SV09-F1
#
_entry.id   AF-A0A938SV09-F1
#
_cell.length_a   1.000
_cell.length_b   1.000
_cell.length_c   1.000
_cell.angle_alpha   90.00
_cell.angle_beta   90.00
_cell.angle_gamma   90.00
#
_symmetry.space_group_name_H-M   'P 1'
#
loop_
_entity.id
_entity.type
_entity.pdbx_description
1 polymer ?
#
loop_
_entity_poly.entity_id
_entity_poly.type
_entity_poly.pdbx_seq_one_letter_code
_entity_poly.pdbx_strand_id
1 'polypeptide(L)'
;MSMTDPIADFLTRIRNASRAKHTRVDIPASRIKGEIAKILREQGYVRDVKFVEDGRQGLLRIYLKYNDDSGPVIEGLQRVSRPGRRIYSKKGEIPRVLGGYGLVVLSTSQGILSGHEARQRGVGGEVLCQIW
;
A
#
# COMPACT_ATOMS: atom_id res chain seq x y z
N MET A 1 -10.40 21.74 2.90
CA MET A 1 -9.01 21.23 2.91
C MET A 1 -8.72 20.63 1.55
N SER A 2 -7.69 21.08 0.83
CA SER A 2 -7.30 20.44 -0.43
C SER A 2 -6.56 19.12 -0.15
N MET A 3 -6.86 18.09 -0.93
CA MET A 3 -6.22 16.78 -0.81
C MET A 3 -4.87 16.80 -1.52
N THR A 4 -3.77 16.87 -0.77
CA THR A 4 -2.41 17.04 -1.33
C THR A 4 -1.63 15.74 -1.52
N ASP A 5 -1.88 14.71 -0.69
CA ASP A 5 -1.29 13.37 -0.86
C ASP A 5 -2.37 12.27 -0.80
N PRO A 6 -2.91 11.85 -1.96
CA PRO A 6 -3.91 10.78 -2.03
C PRO A 6 -3.42 9.41 -1.54
N ILE A 7 -2.11 9.13 -1.58
CA ILE A 7 -1.55 7.85 -1.11
C ILE A 7 -1.48 7.86 0.42
N ALA A 8 -1.07 8.97 1.02
CA ALA A 8 -1.07 9.12 2.47
C ALA A 8 -2.49 9.00 3.07
N ASP A 9 -3.49 9.58 2.41
CA ASP A 9 -4.90 9.41 2.80
C ASP A 9 -5.35 7.94 2.68
N PHE A 10 -5.03 7.27 1.58
CA PHE A 10 -5.32 5.85 1.37
C PHE A 10 -4.77 4.98 2.52
N LEU A 11 -3.49 5.14 2.86
CA LEU A 11 -2.85 4.38 3.95
C LEU A 11 -3.48 4.72 5.31
N THR A 12 -3.81 5.99 5.54
CA THR A 12 -4.43 6.44 6.79
C THR A 12 -5.83 5.85 6.97
N ARG A 13 -6.65 5.80 5.92
CA ARG A 13 -7.98 5.19 5.97
C ARG A 13 -7.92 3.70 6.31
N ILE A 14 -6.99 2.97 5.70
CA ILE A 14 -6.76 1.55 6.02
C ILE A 14 -6.33 1.40 7.48
N ARG A 15 -5.35 2.19 7.94
CA ARG A 15 -4.88 2.16 9.33
C ARG A 15 -6.00 2.41 10.32
N ASN A 16 -6.81 3.43 10.08
CA ASN A 16 -7.89 3.81 10.97
C ASN A 16 -8.99 2.75 11.00
N ALA A 17 -9.38 2.20 9.85
CA ALA A 17 -10.35 1.11 9.76
C ALA A 17 -9.84 -0.17 10.43
N SER A 18 -8.54 -0.48 10.27
CA SER A 18 -7.87 -1.61 10.94
C SER A 18 -7.94 -1.47 12.46
N ARG A 19 -7.55 -0.32 13.00
CA ARG A 19 -7.62 0.00 14.44
C ARG A 19 -9.04 -0.03 14.99
N ALA A 20 -10.02 0.41 14.20
CA ALA A 20 -11.43 0.37 14.55
C ALA A 20 -12.07 -1.03 14.40
N LYS A 21 -11.29 -2.05 14.00
CA LYS A 21 -11.76 -3.43 13.76
C LYS A 21 -12.88 -3.52 12.71
N HIS A 22 -12.88 -2.64 11.71
CA HIS A 22 -13.85 -2.70 10.62
C HIS A 22 -13.56 -3.87 9.68
N THR A 23 -14.59 -4.56 9.20
CA THR A 23 -14.41 -5.66 8.24
C THR A 23 -13.96 -5.18 6.86
N ARG A 24 -14.30 -3.95 6.49
CA ARG A 24 -13.96 -3.34 5.20
C ARG A 24 -13.83 -1.82 5.28
N VAL A 25 -13.16 -1.25 4.29
CA VAL A 25 -13.07 0.20 4.07
C VAL A 25 -13.24 0.53 2.59
N ASP A 26 -14.03 1.56 2.29
CA ASP A 26 -14.25 2.07 0.94
C ASP A 26 -13.44 3.37 0.76
N ILE A 27 -12.60 3.42 -0.28
CA ILE A 27 -11.69 4.54 -0.55
C ILE A 27 -11.84 4.98 -2.00
N PRO A 28 -11.85 6.30 -2.31
CA PRO A 28 -11.83 6.78 -3.70
C PRO A 28 -10.72 6.14 -4.53
N ALA A 29 -11.11 5.53 -5.65
CA ALA A 29 -10.20 4.78 -6.48
C ALA A 29 -9.25 5.69 -7.25
N SER A 30 -8.06 5.17 -7.51
CA SER A 30 -7.14 5.69 -8.50
C SER A 30 -6.28 4.53 -8.99
N ARG A 31 -5.70 4.65 -10.18
CA ARG A 31 -4.84 3.59 -10.74
C ARG A 31 -3.73 3.17 -9.77
N ILE A 32 -3.02 4.15 -9.19
CA ILE A 32 -1.93 3.89 -8.24
C ILE A 32 -2.44 3.20 -6.97
N LYS A 33 -3.57 3.65 -6.40
CA LYS A 33 -4.15 3.00 -5.22
C LYS A 33 -4.59 1.56 -5.51
N GLY A 34 -5.11 1.32 -6.72
CA GLY A 34 -5.51 0.00 -7.19
C GLY A 34 -4.32 -0.97 -7.23
N GLU A 35 -3.20 -0.56 -7.83
CA GLU A 35 -1.98 -1.39 -7.87
C GLU A 35 -1.42 -1.65 -6.47
N ILE A 36 -1.36 -0.64 -5.60
CA ILE A 36 -0.91 -0.83 -4.21
C ILE A 36 -1.83 -1.83 -3.50
N ALA A 37 -3.15 -1.67 -3.63
CA ALA A 37 -4.12 -2.56 -3.00
C ALA A 37 -4.03 -4.01 -3.54
N LYS A 38 -3.77 -4.17 -4.84
CA LYS A 38 -3.51 -5.47 -5.46
C LYS A 38 -2.28 -6.14 -4.86
N ILE A 39 -1.17 -5.42 -4.71
CA ILE A 39 0.04 -5.96 -4.05
C ILE A 39 -0.25 -6.34 -2.60
N LEU A 40 -1.01 -5.52 -1.85
CA LEU A 40 -1.39 -5.86 -0.46
C LEU A 40 -2.17 -7.18 -0.39
N ARG A 41 -3.05 -7.44 -1.36
CA ARG A 41 -3.80 -8.69 -1.45
C ARG A 41 -2.88 -9.86 -1.80
N GLU A 42 -2.02 -9.71 -2.80
CA GLU A 42 -1.09 -10.75 -3.25
C GLU A 42 -0.08 -11.15 -2.17
N GLN A 43 0.33 -10.19 -1.34
CA GLN A 43 1.21 -10.42 -0.18
C GLN A 43 0.44 -10.86 1.08
N GLY A 44 -0.89 -10.99 1.02
CA GLY A 44 -1.71 -11.54 2.10
C GLY A 44 -2.00 -10.59 3.27
N TYR A 45 -1.72 -9.29 3.14
CA TYR A 45 -2.01 -8.26 4.16
C TYR A 45 -3.49 -7.92 4.27
N VAL A 46 -4.21 -8.02 3.15
CA VAL A 46 -5.67 -7.83 3.10
C VAL A 46 -6.33 -9.07 2.53
N ARG A 47 -7.59 -9.32 2.93
CA ARG A 47 -8.32 -10.51 2.50
C ARG A 47 -8.69 -10.44 1.03
N ASP A 48 -9.22 -9.29 0.60
CA ASP A 48 -9.64 -9.08 -0.78
C ASP A 48 -9.75 -7.58 -1.09
N VAL A 49 -9.73 -7.24 -2.38
CA VAL A 49 -9.88 -5.88 -2.90
C VAL A 49 -10.82 -5.92 -4.09
N LYS A 50 -11.85 -5.08 -4.07
CA LYS A 50 -12.83 -4.96 -5.16
C LYS A 50 -12.93 -3.51 -5.63
N PHE A 51 -13.04 -3.34 -6.94
CA PHE A 51 -13.47 -2.08 -7.52
C PHE A 51 -15.00 -2.03 -7.55
N VAL A 52 -15.57 -0.93 -7.09
CA VAL A 52 -17.02 -0.68 -7.08
C VAL A 52 -17.26 0.60 -7.85
N GLU A 53 -18.08 0.51 -8.89
CA GLU A 53 -18.49 1.68 -9.67
C GLU A 53 -19.48 2.53 -8.87
N ASP A 54 -19.26 3.84 -8.80
CA ASP A 54 -20.06 4.78 -8.01
C ASP A 54 -20.62 5.94 -8.87
N GLY A 55 -20.56 5.80 -10.19
CA GLY A 55 -20.92 6.86 -11.15
C GLY A 55 -19.95 8.05 -11.16
N ARG A 56 -18.78 7.93 -10.53
CA ARG A 56 -17.71 8.94 -10.51
C ARG A 56 -16.37 8.29 -10.83
N GLN A 57 -15.39 8.42 -9.94
CA GLN A 57 -14.04 7.84 -10.09
C GLN A 57 -13.96 6.38 -9.63
N GLY A 58 -15.04 5.84 -9.08
CA GLY A 58 -15.09 4.52 -8.46
C GLY A 58 -14.53 4.48 -7.04
N LEU A 59 -14.81 3.37 -6.37
CA LEU A 59 -14.35 3.06 -5.01
C LEU A 59 -13.52 1.77 -5.01
N LEU A 60 -12.44 1.78 -4.25
CA LEU A 60 -11.71 0.59 -3.85
C LEU A 60 -12.27 0.13 -2.50
N ARG A 61 -12.97 -1.00 -2.51
CA ARG A 61 -13.42 -1.70 -1.31
C ARG A 61 -12.36 -2.69 -0.89
N ILE A 62 -11.74 -2.45 0.25
CA ILE A 62 -10.69 -3.28 0.82
C ILE A 62 -11.27 -4.05 1.99
N TYR A 63 -11.17 -5.38 1.94
CA TYR A 63 -11.56 -6.27 3.04
C TYR A 63 -10.35 -6.53 3.93
N LEU A 64 -10.43 -6.08 5.17
CA LEU A 64 -9.32 -6.18 6.12
C LEU A 64 -9.20 -7.61 6.63
N LYS A 65 -7.95 -8.02 6.93
CA LYS A 65 -7.64 -9.33 7.46
C LYS A 65 -7.22 -9.19 8.92
N TYR A 66 -7.76 -10.09 9.75
CA TYR A 66 -7.48 -10.18 11.17
C TYR A 66 -7.04 -11.61 11.46
N ASN A 67 -6.12 -11.76 12.41
CA ASN A 67 -5.77 -13.05 12.99
C ASN A 67 -6.74 -13.34 14.14
N ASP A 68 -7.11 -14.59 14.31
CA ASP A 68 -8.14 -15.00 15.27
C ASP A 68 -7.81 -14.55 16.71
N ASP A 69 -6.53 -14.59 17.10
CA ASP A 69 -6.08 -14.23 18.45
C ASP A 69 -5.11 -13.03 18.53
N SER A 70 -4.57 -12.54 17.39
CA SER A 70 -3.45 -11.58 17.38
C SER A 70 -3.79 -10.18 16.86
N GLY A 71 -5.07 -9.90 16.59
CA GLY A 71 -5.51 -8.60 16.09
C GLY A 71 -5.29 -8.42 14.57
N PRO A 72 -5.18 -7.18 14.07
CA PRO A 72 -5.07 -6.93 12.63
C PRO A 72 -3.76 -7.45 12.05
N VAL A 73 -3.81 -8.03 10.84
CA VAL A 73 -2.61 -8.49 10.11
C VAL A 73 -1.68 -7.33 9.73
N ILE A 74 -2.24 -6.13 9.54
CA ILE A 74 -1.48 -4.92 9.28
C ILE A 74 -1.23 -4.20 10.60
N GLU A 75 0.01 -4.20 11.06
CA GLU A 75 0.44 -3.50 12.27
C GLU A 75 0.82 -2.04 11.97
N GLY A 76 1.44 -1.80 10.82
CA GLY A 76 2.06 -0.54 10.43
C GLY A 76 1.87 -0.20 8.95
N LEU A 77 1.55 1.07 8.69
CA LEU A 77 1.46 1.65 7.35
C LEU A 77 2.16 3.01 7.35
N GLN A 78 3.17 3.17 6.50
CA GLN A 78 3.97 4.40 6.43
C GLN A 78 4.15 4.88 5.00
N ARG A 79 3.80 6.15 4.75
CA ARG A 79 4.17 6.88 3.53
C ARG A 79 5.62 7.38 3.64
N VAL A 80 6.49 6.87 2.76
CA VAL A 80 7.94 7.15 2.77
C VAL A 80 8.26 8.37 1.92
N SER A 81 8.13 8.26 0.60
CA SER A 81 8.22 9.43 -0.29
C SER A 81 7.03 10.35 -0.05
N ARG A 82 7.19 11.67 -0.01
CA ARG A 82 6.09 12.64 0.17
C ARG A 82 6.26 13.80 -0.81
N PRO A 83 5.21 14.57 -1.15
CA PRO A 83 5.33 15.68 -2.09
C PRO A 83 6.50 16.64 -1.80
N GLY A 84 6.74 16.97 -0.51
CA GLY A 84 7.85 17.83 -0.10
C GLY A 84 9.23 17.16 -0.04
N ARG A 85 9.30 15.83 -0.05
CA ARG A 85 10.58 15.09 -0.08
C ARG A 85 10.38 13.74 -0.76
N ARG A 86 10.83 13.65 -2.01
CA ARG A 86 10.79 12.41 -2.79
C ARG A 86 11.95 11.50 -2.40
N ILE A 87 11.66 10.22 -2.18
CA ILE A 87 12.65 9.23 -1.78
C ILE A 87 12.77 8.19 -2.91
N TYR A 88 13.97 8.06 -3.45
CA TYR A 88 14.30 7.11 -4.50
C TYR A 88 15.32 6.10 -4.00
N SER A 89 15.30 4.92 -4.58
CA SER A 89 16.23 3.84 -4.27
C SER A 89 16.72 3.17 -5.54
N LYS A 90 18.02 2.92 -5.62
CA LYS A 90 18.65 2.14 -6.69
C LYS A 90 18.36 0.65 -6.48
N LYS A 91 18.46 -0.15 -7.55
CA LYS A 91 18.20 -1.61 -7.51
C LYS A 91 18.91 -2.38 -6.39
N GLY A 92 20.16 -1.99 -6.05
CA GLY A 92 20.95 -2.61 -4.99
C GLY A 92 20.70 -2.06 -3.59
N GLU A 93 19.96 -0.96 -3.47
CA GLU A 93 19.75 -0.19 -2.23
C GLU A 93 18.28 -0.21 -1.79
N ILE A 94 17.46 -1.09 -2.38
CA ILE A 94 16.04 -1.21 -2.05
C ILE A 94 15.95 -1.53 -0.55
N PRO A 95 15.25 -0.72 0.26
CA PRO A 95 15.19 -0.91 1.70
C PRO A 95 14.49 -2.22 2.06
N ARG A 96 14.87 -2.82 3.19
CA ARG A 96 14.18 -3.95 3.79
C ARG A 96 13.40 -3.45 5.00
N VAL A 97 12.13 -3.80 5.09
CA VAL A 97 11.29 -3.50 6.25
C VAL A 97 11.36 -4.69 7.19
N LEU A 98 11.63 -4.44 8.48
CA LEU A 98 11.80 -5.48 9.51
C LEU A 98 12.72 -6.64 9.05
N GLY A 99 13.90 -6.33 8.52
CA GLY A 99 14.86 -7.35 8.05
C GLY A 99 14.43 -8.15 6.81
N GLY A 100 13.24 -7.89 6.25
CA GLY A 100 12.67 -8.62 5.11
C GLY A 100 11.27 -9.18 5.36
N TYR A 101 10.76 -9.10 6.59
CA TYR A 101 9.41 -9.56 6.96
C TYR A 101 8.30 -8.56 6.58
N GLY A 102 8.64 -7.30 6.33
CA GLY A 102 7.70 -6.29 5.85
C GLY A 102 7.76 -6.07 4.34
N LEU A 103 6.76 -5.35 3.84
CA LEU A 103 6.60 -5.00 2.44
C LEU A 103 7.07 -3.57 2.16
N VAL A 104 7.83 -3.41 1.08
CA VAL A 104 8.12 -2.11 0.45
C VAL A 104 7.39 -2.06 -0.88
N VAL A 105 6.75 -0.95 -1.20
CA VAL A 105 6.15 -0.73 -2.52
C VAL A 105 6.89 0.40 -3.23
N LEU A 106 7.28 0.16 -4.48
CA LEU A 106 8.03 1.11 -5.30
C LEU A 106 7.29 1.46 -6.59
N SER A 107 7.39 2.71 -7.03
CA SER A 107 7.07 3.11 -8.40
C SER A 107 8.33 3.03 -9.24
N THR A 108 8.32 2.15 -10.23
CA THR A 108 9.46 1.89 -11.13
C THR A 108 9.08 2.21 -12.58
N SER A 109 10.04 2.15 -13.50
CA SER A 109 9.77 2.27 -14.94
C SER A 109 8.92 1.11 -15.50
N GLN A 110 8.81 0.00 -14.78
CA GLN A 110 8.02 -1.17 -15.16
C GLN A 110 6.68 -1.25 -14.42
N GLY A 111 6.27 -0.16 -13.76
CA GLY A 111 5.05 -0.09 -12.96
C GLY A 111 5.31 -0.11 -11.46
N ILE A 112 4.24 -0.32 -10.70
CA ILE A 112 4.29 -0.40 -9.24
C ILE A 112 4.59 -1.84 -8.84
N LEU A 113 5.68 -2.03 -8.12
CA LEU A 113 6.19 -3.35 -7.77
C LEU A 113 6.42 -3.47 -6.27
N SER A 114 6.37 -4.71 -5.78
CA SER A 114 6.90 -5.02 -4.45
C SER A 114 8.43 -4.88 -4.43
N GLY A 115 9.01 -4.59 -3.28
CA GLY A 115 10.45 -4.50 -3.13
C GLY A 115 11.16 -5.83 -3.42
N HIS A 116 10.48 -6.96 -3.25
CA HIS A 116 11.01 -8.26 -3.63
C HIS A 116 11.10 -8.39 -5.15
N GLU A 117 10.00 -8.11 -5.85
CA GLU A 117 9.91 -8.18 -7.31
C GLU A 117 10.83 -7.16 -8.00
N ALA A 118 10.93 -5.94 -7.48
CA ALA A 118 11.86 -4.93 -8.00
C ALA A 118 13.33 -5.39 -7.93
N ARG A 119 13.72 -6.12 -6.87
CA ARG A 119 15.05 -6.72 -6.75
C ARG A 119 15.26 -7.85 -7.77
N GLN A 120 14.28 -8.75 -7.91
CA GLN A 120 14.36 -9.84 -8.89
C GLN A 120 14.51 -9.32 -10.32
N ARG A 121 13.77 -8.26 -10.66
CA ARG A 121 13.81 -7.61 -11.97
C ARG A 121 14.99 -6.65 -12.15
N GLY A 122 15.78 -6.42 -11.09
CA GLY A 122 16.94 -5.54 -11.13
C GLY A 122 16.62 -4.06 -11.39
N VAL A 123 15.44 -3.59 -10.98
CA VAL A 123 14.99 -2.19 -11.18
C VAL A 123 14.89 -1.42 -9.86
N GLY A 124 15.25 -0.14 -9.90
CA GLY A 124 15.04 0.81 -8.80
C GLY A 124 13.81 1.68 -9.03
N GLY A 125 13.52 2.60 -8.11
CA GLY A 125 12.36 3.48 -8.24
C GLY A 125 12.11 4.40 -7.04
N GLU A 126 10.98 5.10 -7.08
CA GLU A 126 10.48 5.90 -5.95
C GLU A 126 9.91 4.96 -4.87
N VAL A 127 10.37 5.09 -3.63
CA VAL A 127 9.86 4.30 -2.50
C VAL A 127 8.56 4.92 -2.01
N LEU A 128 7.43 4.31 -2.37
CA LEU A 128 6.12 4.88 -2.08
C LEU A 128 5.76 4.71 -0.61
N CYS A 129 5.69 3.48 -0.15
CA CYS A 129 5.27 3.16 1.20
C CYS A 129 5.88 1.87 1.71
N GLN A 130 5.79 1.71 3.02
CA GLN A 130 6.20 0.55 3.77
C GLN A 130 5.02 0.05 4.59
N ILE A 131 4.89 -1.27 4.66
CA ILE A 131 3.83 -1.99 5.34
C ILE A 131 4.47 -3.11 6.16
N TRP A 132 4.00 -3.29 7.38
CA TRP A 132 4.37 -4.41 8.24
C TRP A 132 3.20 -4.78 9.16
#